data_AF-A0A3N9NC06-F1
#
_entry.id   AF-A0A3N9NC06-F1
#
_cell.length_a   1.000
_cell.length_b   1.000
_cell.length_c   1.000
_cell.angle_alpha   90.00
_cell.angle_beta   90.00
_cell.angle_gamma   90.00
#
_symmetry.space_group_name_H-M   'P 1'
#
loop_
_entity.id
_entity.type
_entity.pdbx_description
1 polymer ?
#
loop_
_entity_poly.entity_id
_entity_poly.type
_entity_poly.pdbx_seq_one_letter_code
_entity_poly.pdbx_strand_id
1 'polypeptide(L)'
;MFEMIKADLARFAEESDGGSRFRILVRGLLSQGFQAILVYRFFRWCYLHHIPTQPFRFLIERLTEIMTGISIPAEAEIGKGLRIHHFGGIIFHSHVKMGEHCTIYHEVTLGDKGGWGEPPRVGNNVLIGTGAKVLGEIIIGDNVLIGANAVVTRSVPDNAIVVGIPAKIVGENRKKSATEQPIRKIHVMQGRSTYTTGGGPDKTVLLIAEKADPEKFNIVLMYMRGASDHEFQIARWARERGLTIHEVIEHSKLDLDNLRQIQRLIRENRIDIFHARDYKTCFIGYLLSKINRRMKLVFTAHGWIVDSPKMKLYTWLNFVSLRSYHKIIAVSEATKQLMINAGIPGDKIVVVYNAIDVESWTRKNVDSTLRAEVGIPLTSKIVGIVGRLRYEKDIPTTLKVAQQVIRERSDTYFLLIGDGPDKEEAEKTVQQMGLAEKIRFLGFRKDALNIYAALDVFASTSLTEGTPNTVLEALAMEVPVIHTAVGGVPEMIQDG
;
A
#
# COMPACT_ATOMS: atom_id res chain seq x y z
N MET A 1 -33.13 27.13 -4.69
CA MET A 1 -32.24 27.67 -3.63
C MET A 1 -31.44 26.57 -2.93
N PHE A 2 -32.09 25.58 -2.28
CA PHE A 2 -31.41 24.54 -1.49
C PHE A 2 -30.34 23.73 -2.26
N GLU A 3 -30.62 23.31 -3.50
CA GLU A 3 -29.65 22.58 -4.31
C GLU A 3 -28.38 23.41 -4.63
N MET A 4 -28.53 24.74 -4.80
CA MET A 4 -27.38 25.63 -4.98
C MET A 4 -26.53 25.70 -3.72
N ILE A 5 -27.16 25.92 -2.56
CA ILE A 5 -26.46 25.98 -1.26
C ILE A 5 -25.75 24.66 -0.96
N LYS A 6 -26.39 23.53 -1.26
CA LYS A 6 -25.82 22.19 -1.08
C LYS A 6 -24.57 21.99 -1.95
N ALA A 7 -24.62 22.44 -3.22
CA ALA A 7 -23.46 22.40 -4.12
C ALA A 7 -22.34 23.34 -3.64
N ASP A 8 -22.67 24.56 -3.19
CA ASP A 8 -21.71 25.51 -2.63
C ASP A 8 -21.02 24.94 -1.38
N LEU A 9 -21.78 24.29 -0.48
CA LEU A 9 -21.24 23.64 0.72
C LEU A 9 -20.35 22.43 0.39
N ALA A 10 -20.72 21.64 -0.64
CA ALA A 10 -19.94 20.48 -1.07
C ALA A 10 -18.52 20.86 -1.51
N ARG A 11 -18.34 22.06 -2.07
CA ARG A 11 -17.02 22.59 -2.48
C ARG A 11 -16.06 22.84 -1.30
N PHE A 12 -16.57 22.95 -0.07
CA PHE A 12 -15.75 23.02 1.14
C PHE A 12 -15.37 21.64 1.69
N ALA A 13 -16.13 20.58 1.35
CA ALA A 13 -15.87 19.22 1.82
C ALA A 13 -14.69 18.54 1.08
N GLU A 14 -14.47 18.90 -0.20
CA GLU A 14 -13.41 18.33 -1.06
C GLU A 14 -11.98 18.56 -0.53
N GLU A 15 -11.75 19.51 0.38
CA GLU A 15 -10.43 19.85 0.91
C GLU A 15 -10.16 19.27 2.31
N SER A 16 -11.20 18.86 3.03
CA SER A 16 -11.05 18.27 4.37
C SER A 16 -10.79 16.78 4.28
N ASP A 17 -9.52 16.41 4.17
CA ASP A 17 -9.03 15.03 4.30
C ASP A 17 -9.56 14.40 5.62
N GLY A 18 -10.68 13.67 5.54
CA GLY A 18 -11.24 12.85 6.61
C GLY A 18 -11.95 13.55 7.78
N GLY A 19 -12.43 14.79 7.63
CA GLY A 19 -13.21 15.48 8.68
C GLY A 19 -14.66 14.98 8.80
N SER A 20 -15.20 14.89 10.03
CA SER A 20 -16.64 14.63 10.25
C SER A 20 -17.51 15.67 9.52
N ARG A 21 -18.60 15.24 8.87
CA ARG A 21 -19.59 16.10 8.18
C ARG A 21 -20.03 17.30 9.02
N PHE A 22 -20.11 17.13 10.34
CA PHE A 22 -20.46 18.18 11.28
C PHE A 22 -19.41 19.30 11.36
N ARG A 23 -18.12 18.96 11.33
CA ARG A 23 -17.03 19.95 11.37
C ARG A 23 -16.93 20.74 10.07
N ILE A 24 -17.22 20.12 8.93
CA ILE A 24 -17.29 20.78 7.62
C ILE A 24 -18.45 21.78 7.60
N LEU A 25 -19.62 21.37 8.10
CA LEU A 25 -20.78 22.25 8.23
C LEU A 25 -20.49 23.46 9.13
N VAL A 26 -19.89 23.23 10.30
CA VAL A 26 -19.54 24.31 11.24
C VAL A 26 -18.48 25.25 10.64
N ARG A 27 -17.43 24.73 9.99
CA ARG A 27 -16.42 25.58 9.31
C ARG A 27 -16.99 26.34 8.12
N GLY A 28 -17.90 25.73 7.36
CA GLY A 28 -18.62 26.39 6.27
C GLY A 28 -19.46 27.54 6.80
N LEU A 29 -20.28 27.32 7.83
CA LEU A 29 -21.12 28.36 8.44
C LEU A 29 -20.33 29.51 9.09
N LEU A 30 -19.11 29.24 9.56
CA LEU A 30 -18.21 30.26 10.12
C LEU A 30 -17.32 30.94 9.05
N SER A 31 -17.32 30.46 7.81
CA SER A 31 -16.59 31.09 6.70
C SER A 31 -17.32 32.35 6.25
N GLN A 32 -16.68 33.51 6.34
CA GLN A 32 -17.22 34.78 5.83
C GLN A 32 -17.56 34.71 4.33
N GLY A 33 -16.76 33.99 3.56
CA GLY A 33 -17.04 33.74 2.14
C GLY A 33 -18.34 32.98 1.93
N PHE A 34 -18.60 31.95 2.73
CA PHE A 34 -19.85 31.19 2.63
C PHE A 34 -21.05 31.96 3.19
N GLN A 35 -20.87 32.74 4.26
CA GLN A 35 -21.92 33.62 4.78
C GLN A 35 -22.40 34.63 3.73
N ALA A 36 -21.47 35.25 3.00
CA ALA A 36 -21.80 36.15 1.89
C ALA A 36 -22.56 35.42 0.76
N ILE A 37 -22.14 34.18 0.43
CA ILE A 37 -22.86 33.34 -0.55
C ILE A 37 -24.28 33.05 -0.08
N LEU A 38 -24.50 32.70 1.20
CA LEU A 38 -25.83 32.43 1.73
C LEU A 38 -26.76 33.64 1.63
N VAL A 39 -26.26 34.83 1.99
CA VAL A 39 -26.99 36.09 1.86
C VAL A 39 -27.38 36.34 0.40
N TYR A 40 -26.42 36.22 -0.52
CA TYR A 40 -26.67 36.36 -1.96
C TYR A 40 -27.70 35.33 -2.46
N ARG A 41 -27.55 34.04 -2.13
CA ARG A 41 -28.48 32.97 -2.57
C ARG A 41 -29.90 33.22 -2.10
N PHE A 42 -30.07 33.73 -0.88
CA PHE A 42 -31.37 34.09 -0.32
C PHE A 42 -32.00 35.27 -1.05
N PHE A 43 -31.28 36.40 -1.19
CA PHE A 43 -31.84 37.57 -1.86
C PHE A 43 -32.02 37.38 -3.38
N ARG A 44 -31.18 36.56 -4.03
CA ARG A 44 -31.38 36.12 -5.41
C ARG A 44 -32.69 35.35 -5.56
N TRP A 45 -32.96 34.43 -4.63
CA TRP A 45 -34.21 33.68 -4.63
C TRP A 45 -35.41 34.63 -4.44
N CYS A 46 -35.36 35.57 -3.50
CA CYS A 46 -36.40 36.58 -3.33
C CYS A 46 -36.60 37.43 -4.60
N TYR A 47 -35.50 37.85 -5.25
CA TYR A 47 -35.51 38.61 -6.50
C TYR A 47 -36.20 37.85 -7.63
N LEU A 48 -35.86 36.57 -7.83
CA LEU A 48 -36.47 35.72 -8.86
C LEU A 48 -37.95 35.40 -8.61
N HIS A 49 -38.39 35.42 -7.35
CA HIS A 49 -39.79 35.20 -6.97
C HIS A 49 -40.59 36.50 -6.76
N HIS A 50 -40.04 37.65 -7.16
CA HIS A 50 -40.68 38.96 -7.03
C HIS A 50 -41.13 39.29 -5.59
N ILE A 51 -40.41 38.81 -4.58
CA ILE A 51 -40.71 39.08 -3.17
C ILE A 51 -40.13 40.46 -2.80
N PRO A 52 -40.95 41.41 -2.30
CA PRO A 52 -40.49 42.73 -1.93
C PRO A 52 -39.59 42.64 -0.68
N THR A 53 -38.30 42.96 -0.83
CA THR A 53 -37.31 42.84 0.25
C THR A 53 -36.63 44.16 0.61
N GLN A 54 -36.99 45.28 -0.04
CA GLN A 54 -36.47 46.61 0.32
C GLN A 54 -37.24 47.21 1.51
N PRO A 55 -36.59 47.97 2.40
CA PRO A 55 -35.16 48.34 2.41
C PRO A 55 -34.24 47.32 3.09
N PHE A 56 -34.80 46.21 3.61
CA PHE A 56 -34.05 45.21 4.38
C PHE A 56 -32.89 44.60 3.60
N ARG A 57 -33.11 44.28 2.32
CA ARG A 57 -32.09 43.78 1.40
C ARG A 57 -30.88 44.71 1.34
N PHE A 58 -31.09 46.00 1.11
CA PHE A 58 -30.01 46.99 1.05
C PHE A 58 -29.18 47.01 2.35
N LEU A 59 -29.85 46.96 3.51
CA LEU A 59 -29.16 46.97 4.80
C LEU A 59 -28.31 45.70 4.99
N ILE A 60 -28.84 44.52 4.69
CA ILE A 60 -28.12 43.25 4.87
C ILE A 60 -26.98 43.11 3.85
N GLU A 61 -27.19 43.50 2.59
CA GLU A 61 -26.11 43.52 1.58
C GLU A 61 -24.99 44.46 2.02
N ARG A 62 -25.33 45.66 2.52
CA ARG A 62 -24.33 46.62 3.02
C ARG A 62 -23.60 46.13 4.26
N LEU A 63 -24.30 45.52 5.22
CA LEU A 63 -23.68 44.91 6.40
C LEU A 63 -22.77 43.74 6.02
N THR A 64 -23.20 42.89 5.07
CA THR A 64 -22.38 41.79 4.54
C THR A 64 -21.09 42.33 3.92
N GLU A 65 -21.19 43.39 3.11
CA GLU A 65 -20.05 44.06 2.51
C GLU A 65 -19.10 44.63 3.58
N ILE A 66 -19.62 45.32 4.60
CA ILE A 66 -18.81 45.88 5.70
C ILE A 66 -18.11 44.79 6.51
N MET A 67 -18.79 43.68 6.81
CA MET A 67 -18.27 42.63 7.69
C MET A 67 -17.32 41.65 6.98
N THR A 68 -17.53 41.41 5.69
CA THR A 68 -16.80 40.38 4.92
C THR A 68 -15.91 40.95 3.83
N GLY A 69 -16.10 42.22 3.46
CA GLY A 69 -15.48 42.84 2.29
C GLY A 69 -15.95 42.23 0.97
N ILE A 70 -17.11 41.56 0.94
CA ILE A 70 -17.66 40.88 -0.24
C ILE A 70 -18.99 41.55 -0.63
N SER A 71 -19.07 42.05 -1.86
CA SER A 71 -20.27 42.64 -2.45
C SER A 71 -20.73 41.81 -3.65
N ILE A 72 -21.86 41.09 -3.49
CA ILE A 72 -22.49 40.30 -4.54
C ILE A 72 -23.97 40.71 -4.62
N PRO A 73 -24.35 41.51 -5.64
CA PRO A 73 -25.74 41.93 -5.81
C PRO A 73 -26.66 40.75 -6.16
N ALA A 74 -27.92 40.78 -5.71
CA ALA A 74 -28.89 39.72 -6.03
C ALA A 74 -29.23 39.64 -7.53
N GLU A 75 -28.99 40.71 -8.30
CA GLU A 75 -29.16 40.75 -9.76
C GLU A 75 -28.12 39.89 -10.49
N ALA A 76 -26.97 39.58 -9.87
CA ALA A 76 -25.91 38.80 -10.49
C ALA A 76 -26.33 37.34 -10.68
N GLU A 77 -26.04 36.77 -11.85
CA GLU A 77 -26.42 35.40 -12.22
C GLU A 77 -25.24 34.46 -12.00
N ILE A 78 -25.20 33.78 -10.85
CA ILE A 78 -24.11 32.86 -10.50
C ILE A 78 -24.63 31.41 -10.39
N GLY A 79 -24.00 30.48 -11.13
CA GLY A 79 -24.28 29.06 -11.11
C GLY A 79 -23.97 28.38 -9.76
N LYS A 80 -24.29 27.08 -9.64
CA LYS A 80 -24.07 26.30 -8.40
C LYS A 80 -22.58 26.02 -8.17
N GLY A 81 -22.17 25.80 -6.92
CA GLY A 81 -20.79 25.42 -6.59
C GLY A 81 -19.81 26.59 -6.54
N LEU A 82 -20.29 27.81 -6.27
CA LEU A 82 -19.46 28.98 -6.05
C LEU A 82 -18.65 28.78 -4.77
N ARG A 83 -17.34 29.05 -4.85
CA ARG A 83 -16.44 28.98 -3.70
C ARG A 83 -15.64 30.27 -3.54
N ILE A 84 -15.66 30.83 -2.34
CA ILE A 84 -14.81 31.95 -1.94
C ILE A 84 -13.79 31.43 -0.92
N HIS A 85 -12.50 31.37 -1.30
CA HIS A 85 -11.44 30.80 -0.45
C HIS A 85 -11.02 31.71 0.70
N HIS A 86 -10.78 32.98 0.37
CA HIS A 86 -10.35 34.01 1.30
C HIS A 86 -11.29 35.20 1.11
N PHE A 87 -11.74 35.79 2.21
CA PHE A 87 -12.67 36.92 2.22
C PHE A 87 -11.90 38.25 2.16
N GLY A 88 -12.58 39.33 1.76
CA GLY A 88 -12.01 40.69 1.68
C GLY A 88 -11.83 41.19 0.25
N GLY A 89 -12.35 42.39 -0.04
CA GLY A 89 -12.15 43.12 -1.29
C GLY A 89 -12.77 42.49 -2.55
N ILE A 90 -13.81 41.66 -2.43
CA ILE A 90 -14.45 41.01 -3.58
C ILE A 90 -15.65 41.85 -4.04
N ILE A 91 -15.63 42.33 -5.29
CA ILE A 91 -16.66 43.23 -5.82
C ILE A 91 -17.21 42.67 -7.14
N PHE A 92 -18.51 42.41 -7.16
CA PHE A 92 -19.24 41.94 -8.33
C PHE A 92 -20.18 43.02 -8.84
N HIS A 93 -20.12 43.31 -10.13
CA HIS A 93 -21.14 44.14 -10.79
C HIS A 93 -22.50 43.42 -10.82
N SER A 94 -23.60 44.19 -10.79
CA SER A 94 -24.97 43.66 -10.66
C SER A 94 -25.40 42.73 -11.79
N HIS A 95 -24.83 42.89 -12.99
CA HIS A 95 -25.18 42.09 -14.16
C HIS A 95 -24.17 40.98 -14.52
N VAL A 96 -23.22 40.68 -13.62
CA VAL A 96 -22.25 39.58 -13.84
C VAL A 96 -22.99 38.27 -14.07
N LYS A 97 -22.55 37.52 -15.09
CA LYS A 97 -22.99 36.13 -15.31
C LYS A 97 -21.81 35.20 -15.07
N MET A 98 -22.01 34.17 -14.26
CA MET A 98 -20.98 33.20 -13.89
C MET A 98 -21.56 31.79 -13.89
N GLY A 99 -20.85 30.87 -14.52
CA GLY A 99 -21.21 29.46 -14.60
C GLY A 99 -21.03 28.71 -13.29
N GLU A 100 -21.00 27.40 -13.39
CA GLU A 100 -20.93 26.50 -12.24
C GLU A 100 -19.49 26.27 -11.75
N HIS A 101 -19.35 25.87 -10.49
CA HIS A 101 -18.09 25.40 -9.89
C HIS A 101 -16.92 26.40 -9.91
N CYS A 102 -17.22 27.71 -9.98
CA CYS A 102 -16.21 28.76 -9.98
C CYS A 102 -15.60 28.99 -8.58
N THR A 103 -14.31 29.36 -8.57
CA THR A 103 -13.53 29.62 -7.38
C THR A 103 -12.95 31.03 -7.40
N ILE A 104 -13.22 31.81 -6.35
CA ILE A 104 -12.84 33.21 -6.22
C ILE A 104 -11.96 33.40 -4.99
N TYR A 105 -10.87 34.15 -5.15
CA TYR A 105 -9.99 34.58 -4.07
C TYR A 105 -10.26 36.04 -3.69
N HIS A 106 -9.64 36.49 -2.59
CA HIS A 106 -9.78 37.86 -2.09
C HIS A 106 -9.29 38.91 -3.11
N GLU A 107 -9.79 40.14 -2.99
CA GLU A 107 -9.45 41.29 -3.83
C GLU A 107 -9.80 41.16 -5.33
N VAL A 108 -10.73 40.26 -5.65
CA VAL A 108 -11.20 40.06 -7.02
C VAL A 108 -12.28 41.08 -7.38
N THR A 109 -12.15 41.73 -8.54
CA THR A 109 -13.16 42.63 -9.09
C THR A 109 -13.68 42.11 -10.42
N LEU A 110 -14.99 41.92 -10.52
CA LEU A 110 -15.72 41.62 -11.76
C LEU A 110 -16.57 42.85 -12.10
N GLY A 111 -16.04 43.70 -12.97
CA GLY A 111 -16.57 45.04 -13.21
C GLY A 111 -16.72 45.38 -14.68
N ASP A 112 -17.36 46.49 -14.96
CA ASP A 112 -17.39 47.06 -16.30
C ASP A 112 -16.09 47.82 -16.64
N LYS A 113 -16.04 48.42 -17.83
CA LYS A 113 -15.01 49.41 -18.18
C LYS A 113 -15.58 50.82 -17.98
N GLY A 114 -15.39 51.39 -16.79
CA GLY A 114 -15.59 52.82 -16.54
C GLY A 114 -17.02 53.26 -16.19
N GLY A 115 -17.84 52.38 -15.61
CA GLY A 115 -19.14 52.70 -15.01
C GLY A 115 -20.35 52.70 -15.96
N TRP A 116 -20.14 52.43 -17.25
CA TRP A 116 -21.18 52.49 -18.29
C TRP A 116 -21.19 51.27 -19.22
N GLY A 117 -20.44 50.23 -18.88
CA GLY A 117 -20.26 49.06 -19.74
C GLY A 117 -20.96 47.82 -19.19
N GLU A 118 -21.07 46.79 -20.03
CA GLU A 118 -21.51 45.48 -19.56
C GLU A 118 -20.39 44.76 -18.79
N PRO A 119 -20.73 43.98 -17.75
CA PRO A 119 -19.75 43.21 -16.98
C PRO A 119 -19.34 41.90 -17.70
N PRO A 120 -18.31 41.20 -17.19
CA PRO A 120 -17.87 39.94 -17.78
C PRO A 120 -18.89 38.80 -17.63
N ARG A 121 -18.84 37.89 -18.61
CA ARG A 121 -19.49 36.57 -18.56
C ARG A 121 -18.42 35.51 -18.30
N VAL A 122 -18.58 34.74 -17.22
CA VAL A 122 -17.65 33.72 -16.76
C VAL A 122 -18.24 32.34 -16.97
N GLY A 123 -17.50 31.44 -17.61
CA GLY A 123 -17.89 30.05 -17.84
C GLY A 123 -17.84 29.18 -16.58
N ASN A 124 -17.81 27.87 -16.77
CA ASN A 124 -17.78 26.86 -15.73
C ASN A 124 -16.33 26.55 -15.28
N ASN A 125 -16.16 26.12 -14.04
CA ASN A 125 -14.88 25.68 -13.47
C ASN A 125 -13.76 26.73 -13.58
N VAL A 126 -14.11 28.02 -13.49
CA VAL A 126 -13.12 29.10 -13.58
C VAL A 126 -12.53 29.39 -12.20
N LEU A 127 -11.20 29.47 -12.11
CA LEU A 127 -10.49 29.92 -10.92
C LEU A 127 -9.98 31.34 -11.13
N ILE A 128 -10.39 32.26 -10.27
CA ILE A 128 -9.96 33.66 -10.29
C ILE A 128 -9.06 33.94 -9.09
N GLY A 129 -7.76 34.05 -9.35
CA GLY A 129 -6.73 34.25 -8.35
C GLY A 129 -6.81 35.59 -7.62
N THR A 130 -6.14 35.66 -6.47
CA THR A 130 -6.13 36.82 -5.58
C THR A 130 -5.83 38.11 -6.34
N GLY A 131 -6.61 39.16 -6.10
CA GLY A 131 -6.33 40.47 -6.68
C GLY A 131 -6.57 40.57 -8.18
N ALA A 132 -7.19 39.59 -8.84
CA ALA A 132 -7.46 39.69 -10.28
C ALA A 132 -8.63 40.64 -10.59
N LYS A 133 -8.52 41.38 -11.68
CA LYS A 133 -9.55 42.31 -12.18
C LYS A 133 -10.00 41.85 -13.56
N VAL A 134 -11.27 41.48 -13.69
CA VAL A 134 -11.90 41.06 -14.95
C VAL A 134 -12.88 42.14 -15.35
N LEU A 135 -12.55 42.89 -16.40
CA LEU A 135 -13.19 44.17 -16.69
C LEU A 135 -13.77 44.24 -18.11
N GLY A 136 -15.04 44.65 -18.17
CA GLY A 136 -15.81 44.91 -19.39
C GLY A 136 -16.54 43.69 -19.95
N GLU A 137 -17.18 43.91 -21.10
CA GLU A 137 -17.98 42.90 -21.79
C GLU A 137 -17.08 41.87 -22.47
N ILE A 138 -16.58 40.94 -21.66
CA ILE A 138 -15.69 39.86 -22.11
C ILE A 138 -16.23 38.51 -21.69
N ILE A 139 -15.87 37.49 -22.47
CA ILE A 139 -16.26 36.11 -22.22
C ILE A 139 -15.03 35.37 -21.71
N ILE A 140 -15.14 34.78 -20.52
CA ILE A 140 -14.18 33.82 -19.99
C ILE A 140 -14.75 32.44 -20.23
N GLY A 141 -14.04 31.61 -20.99
CA GLY A 141 -14.42 30.24 -21.31
C GLY A 141 -14.42 29.30 -20.09
N ASP A 142 -14.70 28.03 -20.36
CA ASP A 142 -14.73 26.97 -19.35
C ASP A 142 -13.32 26.52 -18.96
N ASN A 143 -13.15 26.07 -17.72
CA ASN A 143 -11.88 25.56 -17.17
C ASN A 143 -10.72 26.57 -17.25
N VAL A 144 -10.99 27.87 -17.12
CA VAL A 144 -9.96 28.92 -17.17
C VAL A 144 -9.32 29.14 -15.80
N LEU A 145 -8.00 29.35 -15.78
CA LEU A 145 -7.26 29.80 -14.60
C LEU A 145 -6.76 31.22 -14.81
N ILE A 146 -7.26 32.17 -14.01
CA ILE A 146 -6.79 33.55 -13.96
C ILE A 146 -5.82 33.67 -12.79
N GLY A 147 -4.56 34.01 -13.08
CA GLY A 147 -3.51 34.17 -12.08
C GLY A 147 -3.75 35.37 -11.16
N ALA A 148 -3.03 35.37 -10.04
CA ALA A 148 -3.09 36.47 -9.09
C ALA A 148 -2.67 37.80 -9.74
N ASN A 149 -3.34 38.89 -9.36
CA ASN A 149 -3.12 40.26 -9.84
C ASN A 149 -3.27 40.44 -11.36
N ALA A 150 -3.85 39.48 -12.08
CA ALA A 150 -4.07 39.62 -13.51
C ALA A 150 -5.15 40.67 -13.82
N VAL A 151 -4.94 41.48 -14.87
CA VAL A 151 -5.95 42.42 -15.37
C VAL A 151 -6.45 41.93 -16.72
N VAL A 152 -7.60 41.27 -16.72
CA VAL A 152 -8.22 40.63 -17.87
C VAL A 152 -9.20 41.60 -18.52
N THR A 153 -8.87 42.05 -19.73
CA THR A 153 -9.64 43.06 -20.48
C THR A 153 -10.08 42.58 -21.87
N ARG A 154 -9.78 41.31 -22.19
CA ARG A 154 -10.08 40.62 -23.45
C ARG A 154 -10.65 39.24 -23.14
N SER A 155 -11.51 38.72 -24.01
CA SER A 155 -12.09 37.37 -23.88
C SER A 155 -11.01 36.29 -23.86
N VAL A 156 -11.26 35.24 -23.08
CA VAL A 156 -10.32 34.15 -22.81
C VAL A 156 -10.98 32.84 -23.26
N PRO A 157 -10.33 32.03 -24.12
CA PRO A 157 -10.88 30.77 -24.58
C PRO A 157 -10.87 29.70 -23.48
N ASP A 158 -11.59 28.60 -23.73
CA ASP A 158 -11.65 27.45 -22.82
C ASP A 158 -10.26 26.87 -22.53
N ASN A 159 -10.09 26.30 -21.33
CA ASN A 159 -8.87 25.65 -20.88
C ASN A 159 -7.63 26.56 -20.95
N ALA A 160 -7.76 27.88 -20.81
CA ALA A 160 -6.62 28.79 -20.83
C ALA A 160 -6.09 29.13 -19.42
N ILE A 161 -4.79 29.40 -19.33
CA ILE A 161 -4.15 30.03 -18.17
C ILE A 161 -3.78 31.45 -18.55
N VAL A 162 -4.30 32.45 -17.83
CA VAL A 162 -4.05 33.87 -18.08
C VAL A 162 -3.41 34.55 -16.90
N VAL A 163 -2.33 35.32 -17.12
CA VAL A 163 -1.59 36.02 -16.06
C VAL A 163 -1.09 37.39 -16.55
N GLY A 164 -0.81 38.30 -15.61
CA GLY A 164 -0.14 39.58 -15.88
C GLY A 164 -1.06 40.77 -16.11
N ILE A 165 -0.45 41.92 -16.37
CA ILE A 165 -1.11 43.22 -16.57
C ILE A 165 -0.51 43.88 -17.84
N PRO A 166 -1.25 43.98 -18.97
CA PRO A 166 -2.52 43.31 -19.23
C PRO A 166 -2.35 41.78 -19.28
N ALA A 167 -3.41 41.04 -18.95
CA ALA A 167 -3.34 39.59 -18.89
C ALA A 167 -3.07 38.98 -20.27
N LYS A 168 -2.14 38.00 -20.31
CA LYS A 168 -1.79 37.22 -21.51
C LYS A 168 -2.02 35.74 -21.23
N ILE A 169 -2.40 34.99 -22.26
CA ILE A 169 -2.48 33.54 -22.21
C ILE A 169 -1.05 32.99 -22.16
N VAL A 170 -0.73 32.23 -21.12
CA VAL A 170 0.62 31.64 -20.90
C VAL A 170 0.66 30.13 -21.01
N GLY A 171 -0.51 29.49 -21.18
CA GLY A 171 -0.60 28.05 -21.39
C GLY A 171 -2.03 27.56 -21.40
N GLU A 172 -2.18 26.26 -21.57
CA GLU A 172 -3.46 25.58 -21.47
C GLU A 172 -3.63 24.95 -20.07
N ASN A 173 -4.74 25.27 -19.41
CA ASN A 173 -5.26 24.59 -18.23
C ASN A 173 -5.90 23.26 -18.62
N ARG A 174 -5.13 22.37 -19.25
CA ARG A 174 -5.52 20.97 -19.34
C ARG A 174 -5.52 20.44 -17.92
N LYS A 175 -6.65 19.89 -17.45
CA LYS A 175 -6.60 18.93 -16.34
C LYS A 175 -5.55 17.91 -16.73
N LYS A 176 -4.37 17.96 -16.09
CA LYS A 176 -3.37 16.91 -16.21
C LYS A 176 -4.15 15.62 -15.97
N SER A 177 -4.23 14.77 -16.99
CA SER A 177 -4.67 13.41 -16.78
C SER A 177 -3.83 12.88 -15.61
N ALA A 178 -4.43 12.10 -14.72
CA ALA A 178 -3.78 11.61 -13.50
C ALA A 178 -2.52 10.75 -13.75
N THR A 179 -2.09 10.64 -15.01
CA THR A 179 -1.02 9.80 -15.54
C THR A 179 0.33 10.50 -15.74
N GLU A 180 0.46 11.82 -15.56
CA GLU A 180 1.74 12.55 -15.77
C GLU A 180 2.19 13.41 -14.56
N GLN A 181 1.94 12.95 -13.34
CA GLN A 181 2.82 13.35 -12.24
C GLN A 181 4.04 12.42 -12.29
N PRO A 182 5.28 12.92 -12.14
CA PRO A 182 6.41 12.02 -11.90
C PRO A 182 6.01 11.14 -10.72
N ILE A 183 5.95 9.82 -10.94
CA ILE A 183 5.49 8.88 -9.93
C ILE A 183 6.36 9.14 -8.71
N ARG A 184 5.76 9.70 -7.66
CA ARG A 184 6.47 9.88 -6.39
C ARG A 184 6.93 8.48 -5.99
N LYS A 185 8.24 8.26 -5.94
CA LYS A 185 8.83 7.01 -5.51
C LYS A 185 8.21 6.61 -4.16
N ILE A 186 7.65 5.42 -4.09
CA ILE A 186 6.95 4.92 -2.90
C ILE A 186 7.98 4.28 -1.98
N HIS A 187 8.05 4.74 -0.73
CA HIS A 187 9.00 4.23 0.26
C HIS A 187 8.36 3.08 1.04
N VAL A 188 8.84 1.86 0.84
CA VAL A 188 8.29 0.65 1.46
C VAL A 188 9.30 0.07 2.43
N MET A 189 8.93 -0.03 3.71
CA MET A 189 9.71 -0.74 4.72
C MET A 189 9.25 -2.20 4.81
N GLN A 190 10.13 -3.14 4.46
CA GLN A 190 9.93 -4.57 4.68
C GLN A 190 10.37 -4.91 6.10
N GLY A 191 9.42 -5.13 7.00
CA GLY A 191 9.67 -5.44 8.40
C GLY A 191 9.60 -6.94 8.67
N ARG A 192 10.65 -7.49 9.28
CA ARG A 192 10.64 -8.88 9.73
C ARG A 192 11.38 -9.13 11.03
N SER A 193 10.90 -10.07 11.84
CA SER A 193 11.63 -10.71 12.93
C SER A 193 12.01 -12.13 12.53
N THR A 194 13.29 -12.47 12.65
CA THR A 194 13.78 -13.83 12.41
C THR A 194 14.99 -14.14 13.28
N TYR A 195 15.31 -15.43 13.40
CA TYR A 195 16.40 -15.94 14.22
C TYR A 195 17.30 -16.83 13.37
N THR A 196 18.59 -16.86 13.68
CA THR A 196 19.60 -17.75 13.09
C THR A 196 19.68 -17.60 11.57
N THR A 197 19.47 -18.69 10.82
CA THR A 197 19.65 -18.76 9.36
C THR A 197 18.44 -18.28 8.54
N GLY A 198 17.31 -17.96 9.18
CA GLY A 198 16.08 -17.58 8.49
C GLY A 198 15.35 -18.74 7.81
N GLY A 199 14.49 -18.43 6.84
CA GLY A 199 13.67 -19.42 6.13
C GLY A 199 13.13 -18.91 4.78
N GLY A 200 12.22 -19.67 4.19
CA GLY A 200 11.65 -19.40 2.86
C GLY A 200 11.26 -17.93 2.62
N PRO A 201 10.51 -17.27 3.52
CA PRO A 201 10.13 -15.89 3.28
C PRO A 201 11.31 -14.90 3.19
N ASP A 202 12.53 -15.26 3.65
CA ASP A 202 13.68 -14.33 3.65
C ASP A 202 14.21 -14.18 2.24
N LYS A 203 14.27 -15.31 1.53
CA LYS A 203 14.59 -15.34 0.11
C LYS A 203 13.63 -14.42 -0.66
N THR A 204 12.32 -14.52 -0.37
CA THR A 204 11.30 -13.68 -1.02
C THR A 204 11.45 -12.20 -0.68
N VAL A 205 11.72 -11.84 0.57
CA VAL A 205 11.92 -10.43 1.00
C VAL A 205 13.15 -9.81 0.31
N LEU A 206 14.27 -10.53 0.29
CA LEU A 206 15.49 -10.07 -0.35
C LEU A 206 15.30 -9.95 -1.87
N LEU A 207 14.67 -10.94 -2.51
CA LEU A 207 14.41 -10.92 -3.94
C LEU A 207 13.46 -9.76 -4.34
N ILE A 208 12.46 -9.46 -3.50
CA ILE A 208 11.59 -8.28 -3.72
C ILE A 208 12.41 -6.99 -3.68
N ALA A 209 13.34 -6.85 -2.73
CA ALA A 209 14.18 -5.66 -2.64
C ALA A 209 15.15 -5.54 -3.83
N GLU A 210 15.69 -6.67 -4.30
CA GLU A 210 16.61 -6.75 -5.43
C GLU A 210 15.94 -6.46 -6.78
N LYS A 211 14.75 -7.03 -7.02
CA LYS A 211 14.04 -6.93 -8.31
C LYS A 211 13.02 -5.79 -8.36
N ALA A 212 12.85 -5.02 -7.28
CA ALA A 212 11.93 -3.88 -7.27
C ALA A 212 12.37 -2.80 -8.27
N ASP A 213 11.41 -2.25 -9.01
CA ASP A 213 11.63 -1.13 -9.92
C ASP A 213 12.13 0.11 -9.12
N PRO A 214 13.40 0.54 -9.31
CA PRO A 214 14.00 1.62 -8.54
C PRO A 214 13.46 3.00 -8.92
N GLU A 215 12.75 3.15 -10.04
CA GLU A 215 12.07 4.39 -10.40
C GLU A 215 10.76 4.54 -9.60
N LYS A 216 10.11 3.42 -9.29
CA LYS A 216 8.81 3.40 -8.59
C LYS A 216 8.93 3.19 -7.08
N PHE A 217 9.88 2.39 -6.62
CA PHE A 217 9.94 1.94 -5.22
C PHE A 217 11.31 2.16 -4.57
N ASN A 218 11.29 2.65 -3.33
CA ASN A 218 12.45 2.60 -2.44
C ASN A 218 12.20 1.54 -1.37
N ILE A 219 12.89 0.40 -1.45
CA ILE A 219 12.72 -0.69 -0.50
C ILE A 219 13.72 -0.55 0.65
N VAL A 220 13.20 -0.43 1.87
CA VAL A 220 13.99 -0.38 3.10
C VAL A 220 13.82 -1.68 3.85
N LEU A 221 14.89 -2.46 3.99
CA LEU A 221 14.87 -3.71 4.73
C LEU A 221 15.11 -3.45 6.22
N MET A 222 14.18 -3.89 7.08
CA MET A 222 14.31 -3.82 8.52
C MET A 222 14.13 -5.21 9.13
N TYR A 223 15.15 -5.66 9.85
CA TYR A 223 15.21 -6.96 10.47
C TYR A 223 15.44 -6.87 11.97
N MET A 224 14.56 -7.48 12.74
CA MET A 224 14.69 -7.62 14.19
C MET A 224 15.39 -8.95 14.51
N ARG A 225 16.44 -8.89 15.34
CA ARG A 225 17.17 -10.08 15.81
C ARG A 225 17.58 -9.96 17.28
N GLY A 226 17.75 -11.08 17.96
CA GLY A 226 18.25 -11.09 19.33
C GLY A 226 19.71 -10.65 19.42
N ALA A 227 20.08 -9.96 20.50
CA ALA A 227 21.46 -9.55 20.75
C ALA A 227 22.45 -10.75 20.81
N SER A 228 21.97 -11.90 21.31
CA SER A 228 22.73 -13.15 21.43
C SER A 228 22.74 -14.02 20.17
N ASP A 229 22.12 -13.57 19.07
CA ASP A 229 22.03 -14.34 17.83
C ASP A 229 23.28 -14.12 16.97
N HIS A 230 24.31 -14.93 17.24
CA HIS A 230 25.58 -14.90 16.52
C HIS A 230 25.54 -15.63 15.17
N GLU A 231 24.45 -16.35 14.89
CA GLU A 231 24.26 -17.13 13.65
C GLU A 231 23.43 -16.40 12.61
N PHE A 232 23.12 -15.12 12.83
CA PHE A 232 22.27 -14.33 11.94
C PHE A 232 22.91 -14.11 10.55
N GLN A 233 22.43 -14.83 9.53
CA GLN A 233 23.02 -14.80 8.18
C GLN A 233 22.37 -13.80 7.22
N ILE A 234 21.16 -13.30 7.53
CA ILE A 234 20.38 -12.49 6.58
C ILE A 234 21.10 -11.19 6.22
N ALA A 235 21.75 -10.54 7.19
CA ALA A 235 22.49 -9.32 6.93
C ALA A 235 23.65 -9.53 5.93
N ARG A 236 24.33 -10.67 6.03
CA ARG A 236 25.38 -11.06 5.08
C ARG A 236 24.78 -11.28 3.69
N TRP A 237 23.69 -12.03 3.58
CA TRP A 237 23.03 -12.31 2.30
C TRP A 237 22.49 -11.05 1.61
N ALA A 238 22.02 -10.08 2.38
CA ALA A 238 21.63 -8.78 1.86
C ALA A 238 22.85 -8.03 1.27
N ARG A 239 23.96 -7.96 2.01
CA ARG A 239 25.20 -7.28 1.55
C ARG A 239 25.79 -7.93 0.30
N GLU A 240 25.79 -9.26 0.22
CA GLU A 240 26.24 -10.02 -0.97
C GLU A 240 25.41 -9.69 -2.22
N ARG A 241 24.19 -9.17 -2.06
CA ARG A 241 23.29 -8.70 -3.14
C ARG A 241 23.31 -7.18 -3.32
N GLY A 242 24.22 -6.46 -2.65
CA GLY A 242 24.26 -5.00 -2.67
C GLY A 242 23.08 -4.31 -1.97
N LEU A 243 22.34 -5.02 -1.12
CA LEU A 243 21.18 -4.49 -0.42
C LEU A 243 21.58 -3.91 0.94
N THR A 244 20.99 -2.76 1.28
CA THR A 244 21.12 -2.16 2.62
C THR A 244 20.06 -2.74 3.55
N ILE A 245 20.50 -3.18 4.73
CA ILE A 245 19.64 -3.75 5.77
C ILE A 245 19.83 -3.00 7.08
N HIS A 246 18.72 -2.68 7.73
CA HIS A 246 18.71 -2.08 9.06
C HIS A 246 18.40 -3.14 10.10
N GLU A 247 19.38 -3.44 10.95
CA GLU A 247 19.23 -4.39 12.05
C GLU A 247 18.71 -3.66 13.30
N VAL A 248 17.63 -4.19 13.88
CA VAL A 248 17.05 -3.76 15.17
C VAL A 248 17.41 -4.84 16.19
N ILE A 249 18.32 -4.51 17.10
CA ILE A 249 18.88 -5.47 18.07
C ILE A 249 17.97 -5.53 19.28
N GLU A 250 17.47 -6.72 19.60
CA GLU A 250 16.57 -6.93 20.71
C GLU A 250 17.32 -7.46 21.93
N HIS A 251 17.31 -6.68 23.02
CA HIS A 251 17.91 -7.10 24.29
C HIS A 251 16.89 -7.85 25.17
N SER A 252 15.60 -7.62 24.97
CA SER A 252 14.52 -8.31 25.70
C SER A 252 13.27 -8.51 24.86
N LYS A 253 12.29 -9.27 25.38
CA LYS A 253 11.01 -9.53 24.68
C LYS A 253 10.10 -8.31 24.58
N LEU A 254 10.27 -7.33 25.47
CA LEU A 254 9.47 -6.09 25.55
C LEU A 254 10.40 -4.88 25.53
N ASP A 255 11.23 -4.80 24.50
CA ASP A 255 12.20 -3.74 24.34
C ASP A 255 11.55 -2.52 23.68
N LEU A 256 11.19 -1.51 24.49
CA LEU A 256 10.58 -0.28 24.00
C LEU A 256 11.57 0.57 23.17
N ASP A 257 12.89 0.33 23.30
CA ASP A 257 13.87 1.04 22.50
C ASP A 257 13.77 0.63 21.02
N ASN A 258 13.39 -0.62 20.74
CA ASN A 258 13.11 -1.09 19.38
C ASN A 258 12.03 -0.26 18.69
N LEU A 259 10.96 0.12 19.40
CA LEU A 259 9.92 0.98 18.83
C LEU A 259 10.47 2.37 18.48
N ARG A 260 11.36 2.93 19.31
CA ARG A 260 12.00 4.22 19.05
C ARG A 260 12.95 4.14 17.87
N GLN A 261 13.76 3.08 17.78
CA GLN A 261 14.68 2.85 16.68
C GLN A 261 13.91 2.69 15.35
N ILE A 262 12.84 1.90 15.32
CA ILE A 262 12.01 1.71 14.13
C ILE A 262 11.30 3.02 13.76
N GLN A 263 10.78 3.78 14.74
CA GLN A 263 10.20 5.10 14.49
C GLN A 263 11.20 6.08 13.87
N ARG A 264 12.46 6.06 14.33
CA ARG A 264 13.54 6.86 13.76
C ARG A 264 13.79 6.47 12.30
N LEU A 265 13.90 5.17 12.01
CA LEU A 265 14.07 4.66 10.64
C LEU A 265 12.90 5.06 9.72
N ILE A 266 11.66 4.99 10.21
CA ILE A 266 10.46 5.40 9.47
C ILE A 266 10.54 6.87 9.07
N ARG A 267 10.96 7.74 10.00
CA ARG A 267 11.06 9.18 9.78
C ARG A 267 12.20 9.54 8.83
N GLU A 268 13.39 8.97 9.05
CA GLU A 268 14.59 9.23 8.24
C GLU A 268 14.40 8.79 6.79
N ASN A 269 13.76 7.63 6.59
CA ASN A 269 13.52 7.07 5.26
C ASN A 269 12.19 7.50 4.63
N ARG A 270 11.39 8.33 5.32
CA ARG A 270 10.07 8.82 4.87
C ARG A 270 9.14 7.70 4.40
N ILE A 271 9.03 6.65 5.21
CA ILE A 271 8.29 5.43 4.84
C ILE A 271 6.80 5.71 4.60
N ASP A 272 6.32 5.35 3.42
CA ASP A 272 4.92 5.44 3.00
C ASP A 272 4.14 4.16 3.34
N ILE A 273 4.79 3.00 3.22
CA ILE A 273 4.19 1.69 3.47
C ILE A 273 5.06 0.88 4.45
N PHE A 274 4.48 0.43 5.55
CA PHE A 274 5.07 -0.58 6.43
C PHE A 274 4.50 -1.95 6.08
N HIS A 275 5.36 -2.83 5.57
CA HIS A 275 5.01 -4.18 5.14
C HIS A 275 5.51 -5.20 6.18
N ALA A 276 4.59 -5.70 7.00
CA ALA A 276 4.87 -6.71 8.02
C ALA A 276 4.77 -8.15 7.48
N ARG A 277 5.57 -9.06 8.05
CA ARG A 277 5.73 -10.46 7.56
C ARG A 277 5.50 -11.51 8.64
N ASP A 278 5.41 -11.11 9.90
CA ASP A 278 5.27 -11.99 11.06
C ASP A 278 4.43 -11.32 12.16
N TYR A 279 4.05 -12.08 13.18
CA TYR A 279 3.20 -11.62 14.28
C TYR A 279 3.76 -10.38 15.00
N LYS A 280 5.08 -10.32 15.17
CA LYS A 280 5.74 -9.27 15.95
C LYS A 280 5.79 -7.98 15.14
N THR A 281 6.24 -8.06 13.89
CA THR A 281 6.25 -6.90 12.99
C THR A 281 4.84 -6.44 12.66
N CYS A 282 3.86 -7.35 12.64
CA CYS A 282 2.46 -6.98 12.49
C CYS A 282 1.98 -6.07 13.62
N PHE A 283 2.23 -6.48 14.87
CA PHE A 283 1.83 -5.70 16.05
C PHE A 283 2.59 -4.37 16.15
N ILE A 284 3.90 -4.38 15.86
CA ILE A 284 4.71 -3.15 15.83
C ILE A 284 4.20 -2.17 14.76
N GLY A 285 3.92 -2.65 13.55
CA GLY A 285 3.33 -1.84 12.48
C GLY A 285 1.99 -1.21 12.91
N TYR A 286 1.15 -1.97 13.61
CA TYR A 286 -0.08 -1.45 14.21
C TYR A 286 0.18 -0.29 15.17
N LEU A 287 1.11 -0.43 16.13
CA LEU A 287 1.45 0.64 17.07
C LEU A 287 2.01 1.88 16.36
N LEU A 288 2.95 1.68 15.44
CA LEU A 288 3.60 2.77 14.70
C LEU A 288 2.63 3.51 13.77
N SER A 289 1.59 2.84 13.25
CA SER A 289 0.56 3.51 12.44
C SER A 289 -0.27 4.54 13.22
N LYS A 290 -0.38 4.38 14.55
CA LYS A 290 -1.07 5.36 15.41
C LYS A 290 -0.30 6.67 15.50
N ILE A 291 1.02 6.60 15.38
CA ILE A 291 1.95 7.74 15.38
C ILE A 291 2.05 8.32 13.97
N ASN A 292 2.19 7.46 12.95
CA ASN A 292 2.42 7.84 11.56
C ASN A 292 1.13 7.69 10.73
N ARG A 293 0.16 8.61 10.89
CA ARG A 293 -1.19 8.47 10.29
C ARG A 293 -1.22 8.37 8.75
N ARG A 294 -0.20 8.87 8.05
CA ARG A 294 -0.09 8.78 6.58
C ARG A 294 0.45 7.43 6.11
N MET A 295 1.15 6.69 6.98
CA MET A 295 1.76 5.41 6.67
C MET A 295 0.69 4.35 6.46
N LYS A 296 0.78 3.62 5.35
CA LYS A 296 -0.09 2.50 5.02
C LYS A 296 0.49 1.21 5.57
N LEU A 297 -0.39 0.28 5.92
CA LEU A 297 -0.03 -1.00 6.51
C LEU A 297 -0.38 -2.13 5.55
N VAL A 298 0.61 -2.95 5.22
CA VAL A 298 0.46 -4.17 4.43
C VAL A 298 1.02 -5.35 5.23
N PHE A 299 0.34 -6.49 5.21
CA PHE A 299 0.80 -7.71 5.88
C PHE A 299 0.85 -8.84 4.87
N THR A 300 1.90 -9.67 4.86
CA THR A 300 1.90 -10.95 4.11
C THR A 300 1.77 -12.11 5.09
N ALA A 301 0.72 -12.91 4.91
CA ALA A 301 0.46 -14.12 5.67
C ALA A 301 1.10 -15.33 4.96
N HIS A 302 2.10 -15.95 5.60
CA HIS A 302 2.81 -17.13 5.09
C HIS A 302 2.29 -18.47 5.66
N GLY A 303 1.34 -18.41 6.61
CA GLY A 303 0.77 -19.56 7.30
C GLY A 303 0.46 -19.25 8.77
N TRP A 304 -0.41 -20.04 9.40
CA TRP A 304 -0.79 -19.90 10.82
C TRP A 304 -0.52 -21.21 11.53
N ILE A 305 0.46 -21.22 12.43
CA ILE A 305 0.73 -22.36 13.30
C ILE A 305 0.32 -21.94 14.72
N VAL A 306 -0.72 -22.60 15.24
CA VAL A 306 -1.22 -22.39 16.60
C VAL A 306 -1.00 -23.68 17.39
N ASP A 307 0.24 -23.90 17.81
CA ASP A 307 0.70 -25.12 18.48
C ASP A 307 0.65 -25.02 20.02
N SER A 308 0.38 -23.84 20.57
CA SER A 308 0.44 -23.60 22.02
C SER A 308 -0.53 -22.53 22.52
N PRO A 309 -0.93 -22.55 23.82
CA PRO A 309 -1.77 -21.51 24.42
C PRO A 309 -1.18 -20.10 24.27
N LYS A 310 0.15 -19.98 24.31
CA LYS A 310 0.87 -18.73 24.07
C LYS A 310 0.69 -18.25 22.62
N MET A 311 0.76 -19.17 21.66
CA MET A 311 0.50 -18.86 20.26
C MET A 311 -0.96 -18.48 20.01
N LYS A 312 -1.94 -19.01 20.78
CA LYS A 312 -3.33 -18.54 20.75
C LYS A 312 -3.45 -17.05 21.12
N LEU A 313 -2.74 -16.60 22.16
CA LEU A 313 -2.72 -15.19 22.55
C LEU A 313 -2.07 -14.30 21.47
N TYR A 314 -0.92 -14.70 20.91
CA TYR A 314 -0.29 -13.95 19.82
C TYR A 314 -1.16 -13.89 18.57
N THR A 315 -1.83 -14.99 18.26
CA THR A 315 -2.80 -15.10 17.18
C THR A 315 -3.96 -14.13 17.39
N TRP A 316 -4.52 -14.06 18.60
CA TRP A 316 -5.58 -13.10 18.95
C TRP A 316 -5.12 -11.64 18.81
N LEU A 317 -3.95 -11.30 19.37
CA LEU A 317 -3.35 -9.96 19.23
C LEU A 317 -3.09 -9.59 17.77
N ASN A 318 -2.66 -10.57 16.97
CA ASN A 318 -2.47 -10.40 15.54
C ASN A 318 -3.80 -10.12 14.84
N PHE A 319 -4.87 -10.86 15.13
CA PHE A 319 -6.20 -10.60 14.57
C PHE A 319 -6.70 -9.19 14.87
N VAL A 320 -6.55 -8.73 16.12
CA VAL A 320 -6.89 -7.35 16.50
C VAL A 320 -6.08 -6.34 15.67
N SER A 321 -4.78 -6.59 15.50
CA SER A 321 -3.88 -5.71 14.74
C SER A 321 -4.23 -5.66 13.26
N LEU A 322 -4.49 -6.82 12.64
CA LEU A 322 -4.80 -6.98 11.22
C LEU A 322 -6.06 -6.22 10.80
N ARG A 323 -7.00 -5.97 11.71
CA ARG A 323 -8.16 -5.10 11.41
C ARG A 323 -7.75 -3.69 11.01
N SER A 324 -6.60 -3.20 11.48
CA SER A 324 -6.05 -1.88 11.11
C SER A 324 -5.21 -1.90 9.83
N TYR A 325 -4.93 -3.07 9.26
CA TYR A 325 -4.19 -3.17 8.01
C TYR A 325 -5.06 -2.74 6.83
N HIS A 326 -4.43 -2.07 5.86
CA HIS A 326 -5.11 -1.57 4.67
C HIS A 326 -5.27 -2.68 3.63
N LYS A 327 -4.22 -3.48 3.46
CA LYS A 327 -4.23 -4.69 2.64
C LYS A 327 -3.48 -5.82 3.31
N ILE A 328 -3.93 -7.04 3.05
CA ILE A 328 -3.32 -8.27 3.53
C ILE A 328 -3.11 -9.16 2.32
N ILE A 329 -1.89 -9.66 2.17
CA ILE A 329 -1.48 -10.57 1.11
C ILE A 329 -1.54 -11.98 1.68
N ALA A 330 -2.40 -12.82 1.13
CA ALA A 330 -2.41 -14.25 1.37
C ALA A 330 -1.58 -14.95 0.28
N VAL A 331 -0.71 -15.88 0.66
CA VAL A 331 0.18 -16.57 -0.31
C VAL A 331 -0.53 -17.67 -1.13
N SER A 332 -1.78 -18.00 -0.78
CA SER A 332 -2.62 -18.99 -1.44
C SER A 332 -4.10 -18.68 -1.18
N GLU A 333 -5.01 -19.24 -2.00
CA GLU A 333 -6.45 -19.15 -1.75
C GLU A 333 -6.82 -19.89 -0.46
N ALA A 334 -6.19 -21.02 -0.16
CA ALA A 334 -6.36 -21.71 1.13
C ALA A 334 -6.04 -20.78 2.32
N THR A 335 -4.93 -20.01 2.25
CA THR A 335 -4.56 -19.04 3.28
C THR A 335 -5.61 -17.93 3.40
N LYS A 336 -6.13 -17.42 2.27
CA LYS A 336 -7.19 -16.40 2.28
C LYS A 336 -8.46 -16.91 2.95
N GLN A 337 -8.90 -18.12 2.63
CA GLN A 337 -10.09 -18.72 3.25
C GLN A 337 -9.90 -18.91 4.76
N LEU A 338 -8.73 -19.37 5.21
CA LEU A 338 -8.41 -19.46 6.64
C LEU A 338 -8.52 -18.10 7.35
N MET A 339 -8.05 -17.03 6.72
CA MET A 339 -8.14 -15.68 7.29
C MET A 339 -9.57 -15.13 7.33
N ILE A 340 -10.37 -15.39 6.29
CA ILE A 340 -11.79 -15.03 6.25
C ILE A 340 -12.56 -15.77 7.36
N ASN A 341 -12.34 -17.07 7.49
CA ASN A 341 -12.95 -17.90 8.53
C ASN A 341 -12.58 -17.45 9.94
N ALA A 342 -11.39 -16.84 10.10
CA ALA A 342 -10.96 -16.24 11.35
C ALA A 342 -11.46 -14.79 11.57
N GLY A 343 -12.31 -14.27 10.69
CA GLY A 343 -13.00 -12.99 10.87
C GLY A 343 -12.30 -11.76 10.27
N ILE A 344 -11.31 -11.95 9.40
CA ILE A 344 -10.71 -10.85 8.64
C ILE A 344 -11.60 -10.50 7.43
N PRO A 345 -11.92 -9.21 7.21
CA PRO A 345 -12.72 -8.80 6.04
C PRO A 345 -12.07 -9.21 4.71
N GLY A 346 -12.83 -9.91 3.86
CA GLY A 346 -12.32 -10.45 2.60
C GLY A 346 -11.85 -9.40 1.59
N ASP A 347 -12.45 -8.20 1.61
CA ASP A 347 -12.08 -7.05 0.76
C ASP A 347 -10.67 -6.50 1.05
N LYS A 348 -10.12 -6.81 2.23
CA LYS A 348 -8.75 -6.47 2.61
C LYS A 348 -7.74 -7.51 2.13
N ILE A 349 -8.16 -8.73 1.83
CA ILE A 349 -7.28 -9.84 1.49
C ILE A 349 -7.13 -9.95 -0.02
N VAL A 350 -5.88 -9.97 -0.49
CA VAL A 350 -5.51 -10.21 -1.89
C VAL A 350 -4.62 -11.44 -1.93
N VAL A 351 -4.84 -12.33 -2.90
CA VAL A 351 -3.95 -13.47 -3.11
C VAL A 351 -2.80 -13.04 -3.99
N VAL A 352 -1.58 -13.24 -3.50
CA VAL A 352 -0.35 -13.11 -4.28
C VAL A 352 0.50 -14.32 -3.95
N TYR A 353 0.62 -15.23 -4.91
CA TYR A 353 1.40 -16.45 -4.76
C TYR A 353 2.88 -16.15 -4.54
N ASN A 354 3.56 -17.05 -3.82
CA ASN A 354 5.01 -17.05 -3.80
C ASN A 354 5.54 -17.30 -5.21
N ALA A 355 6.68 -16.70 -5.53
CA ALA A 355 7.33 -16.81 -6.83
C ALA A 355 8.80 -17.17 -6.67
N ILE A 356 9.35 -17.75 -7.73
CA ILE A 356 10.76 -18.12 -7.84
C ILE A 356 11.35 -17.52 -9.12
N ASP A 357 12.62 -17.12 -9.05
CA ASP A 357 13.36 -16.61 -10.21
C ASP A 357 13.89 -17.77 -11.05
N VAL A 358 13.19 -18.08 -12.15
CA VAL A 358 13.50 -19.20 -13.04
C VAL A 358 14.78 -19.01 -13.86
N GLU A 359 15.33 -17.78 -13.91
CA GLU A 359 16.62 -17.53 -14.56
C GLU A 359 17.78 -18.02 -13.68
N SER A 360 17.67 -17.78 -12.36
CA SER A 360 18.66 -18.26 -11.39
C SER A 360 18.42 -19.71 -10.94
N TRP A 361 17.19 -20.19 -11.03
CA TRP A 361 16.81 -21.58 -10.74
C TRP A 361 16.59 -22.36 -12.02
N THR A 362 17.68 -22.82 -12.63
CA THR A 362 17.63 -23.64 -13.85
C THR A 362 18.56 -24.85 -13.74
N ARG A 363 18.04 -26.03 -14.11
CA ARG A 363 18.80 -27.29 -14.08
C ARG A 363 19.97 -27.31 -15.07
N LYS A 364 19.84 -26.62 -16.22
CA LYS A 364 20.80 -26.68 -17.33
C LYS A 364 22.20 -26.20 -16.97
N ASN A 365 22.32 -25.35 -15.94
CA ASN A 365 23.58 -24.70 -15.56
C ASN A 365 24.22 -25.34 -14.32
N VAL A 366 23.78 -26.53 -13.92
CA VAL A 366 24.19 -27.14 -12.64
C VAL A 366 24.60 -28.59 -12.84
N ASP A 367 25.91 -28.82 -12.79
CA ASP A 367 26.47 -30.17 -12.63
C ASP A 367 26.53 -30.51 -11.14
N SER A 368 25.59 -31.33 -10.69
CA SER A 368 25.51 -31.68 -9.27
C SER A 368 26.61 -32.66 -8.85
N THR A 369 27.37 -32.32 -7.81
CA THR A 369 28.35 -33.18 -7.14
C THR A 369 27.75 -34.01 -6.00
N LEU A 370 26.50 -33.74 -5.60
CA LEU A 370 25.91 -34.29 -4.38
C LEU A 370 25.95 -35.82 -4.31
N ARG A 371 25.68 -36.53 -5.43
CA ARG A 371 25.70 -38.00 -5.46
C ARG A 371 27.05 -38.58 -5.05
N ALA A 372 28.14 -37.99 -5.55
CA ALA A 372 29.49 -38.41 -5.23
C ALA A 372 29.85 -38.06 -3.78
N GLU A 373 29.49 -36.86 -3.32
CA GLU A 373 29.74 -36.40 -1.95
C GLU A 373 29.16 -37.34 -0.90
N VAL A 374 27.93 -37.84 -1.14
CA VAL A 374 27.30 -38.75 -0.19
C VAL A 374 27.62 -40.21 -0.50
N GLY A 375 28.16 -40.56 -1.66
CA GLY A 375 28.40 -41.95 -2.06
C GLY A 375 27.11 -42.71 -2.39
N ILE A 376 26.28 -42.14 -3.27
CA ILE A 376 25.11 -42.82 -3.86
C ILE A 376 25.47 -43.28 -5.29
N PRO A 377 25.23 -44.56 -5.64
CA PRO A 377 25.47 -45.06 -7.00
C PRO A 377 24.68 -44.29 -8.07
N LEU A 378 25.25 -44.16 -9.27
CA LEU A 378 24.62 -43.45 -10.40
C LEU A 378 23.32 -44.09 -10.87
N THR A 379 23.17 -45.40 -10.71
CA THR A 379 21.97 -46.16 -11.09
C THR A 379 20.82 -46.02 -10.09
N SER A 380 21.11 -45.51 -8.89
CA SER A 380 20.15 -45.41 -7.79
C SER A 380 19.24 -44.18 -7.93
N LYS A 381 18.04 -44.26 -7.34
CA LYS A 381 17.09 -43.15 -7.25
C LYS A 381 17.25 -42.36 -5.97
N ILE A 382 17.06 -41.05 -6.03
CA ILE A 382 17.15 -40.14 -4.89
C ILE A 382 15.82 -39.41 -4.68
N VAL A 383 15.22 -39.65 -3.51
CA VAL A 383 14.09 -38.90 -2.99
C VAL A 383 14.61 -37.88 -1.98
N GLY A 384 14.43 -36.60 -2.26
CA GLY A 384 14.88 -35.50 -1.39
C GLY A 384 13.74 -34.91 -0.57
N ILE A 385 14.00 -34.70 0.72
CA ILE A 385 13.14 -33.97 1.65
C ILE A 385 13.92 -32.75 2.11
N VAL A 386 13.49 -31.56 1.70
CA VAL A 386 14.20 -30.30 1.97
C VAL A 386 13.35 -29.42 2.89
N GLY A 387 13.92 -28.96 4.00
CA GLY A 387 13.26 -28.00 4.88
C GLY A 387 13.67 -28.12 6.35
N ARG A 388 13.11 -27.25 7.19
CA ARG A 388 13.34 -27.29 8.63
C ARG A 388 12.65 -28.54 9.22
N LEU A 389 13.39 -29.37 9.95
CA LEU A 389 12.89 -30.61 10.54
C LEU A 389 12.13 -30.31 11.85
N ARG A 390 10.83 -30.02 11.72
CA ARG A 390 9.89 -29.74 12.81
C ARG A 390 8.60 -30.54 12.63
N TYR A 391 7.78 -30.54 13.68
CA TYR A 391 6.52 -31.27 13.75
C TYR A 391 5.64 -31.06 12.51
N GLU A 392 5.64 -29.85 11.93
CA GLU A 392 4.81 -29.53 10.76
C GLU A 392 5.18 -30.36 9.53
N LYS A 393 6.43 -30.86 9.44
CA LYS A 393 6.92 -31.66 8.32
C LYS A 393 6.56 -33.13 8.39
N ASP A 394 6.04 -33.60 9.52
CA ASP A 394 5.67 -35.00 9.78
C ASP A 394 6.75 -35.99 9.32
N ILE A 395 7.97 -35.79 9.82
CA ILE A 395 9.10 -36.68 9.54
C ILE A 395 8.76 -38.16 9.86
N PRO A 396 7.99 -38.50 10.92
CA PRO A 396 7.57 -39.89 11.15
C PRO A 396 6.84 -40.53 9.95
N THR A 397 5.93 -39.81 9.28
CA THR A 397 5.25 -40.32 8.08
C THR A 397 6.23 -40.43 6.90
N THR A 398 7.12 -39.47 6.71
CA THR A 398 8.21 -39.57 5.72
C THR A 398 9.03 -40.86 5.90
N LEU A 399 9.40 -41.20 7.14
CA LEU A 399 10.20 -42.41 7.42
C LEU A 399 9.43 -43.70 7.13
N LYS A 400 8.12 -43.74 7.41
CA LYS A 400 7.26 -44.89 7.07
C LYS A 400 7.17 -45.10 5.56
N VAL A 401 6.97 -44.01 4.81
CA VAL A 401 6.96 -44.03 3.34
C VAL A 401 8.31 -44.50 2.81
N ALA A 402 9.41 -43.96 3.34
CA ALA A 402 10.76 -44.36 2.95
C ALA A 402 10.99 -45.86 3.17
N GLN A 403 10.60 -46.40 4.33
CA GLN A 403 10.71 -47.82 4.61
C GLN A 403 9.94 -48.68 3.60
N GLN A 404 8.70 -48.30 3.25
CA GLN A 404 7.91 -49.05 2.27
C GLN A 404 8.55 -49.00 0.87
N VAL A 405 8.94 -47.80 0.42
CA VAL A 405 9.57 -47.62 -0.90
C VAL A 405 10.88 -48.38 -0.98
N ILE A 406 11.74 -48.34 0.04
CA ILE A 406 13.02 -49.06 0.03
C ILE A 406 12.82 -50.57 0.00
N ARG A 407 11.76 -51.10 0.62
CA ARG A 407 11.42 -52.54 0.56
C ARG A 407 11.02 -52.98 -0.84
N GLU A 408 10.26 -52.15 -1.56
CA GLU A 408 9.81 -52.44 -2.93
C GLU A 408 10.88 -52.10 -3.98
N ARG A 409 11.71 -51.09 -3.69
CA ARG A 409 12.74 -50.51 -4.56
C ARG A 409 14.03 -50.27 -3.79
N SER A 410 14.83 -51.33 -3.68
CA SER A 410 16.12 -51.29 -2.96
C SER A 410 17.17 -50.38 -3.61
N ASP A 411 16.96 -49.94 -4.85
CA ASP A 411 17.76 -48.94 -5.57
C ASP A 411 17.49 -47.49 -5.13
N THR A 412 16.58 -47.25 -4.18
CA THR A 412 16.16 -45.91 -3.77
C THR A 412 16.84 -45.45 -2.48
N TYR A 413 17.26 -44.18 -2.45
CA TYR A 413 17.84 -43.49 -1.31
C TYR A 413 16.98 -42.28 -0.94
N PHE A 414 16.87 -42.01 0.35
CA PHE A 414 16.19 -40.85 0.90
C PHE A 414 17.21 -39.90 1.51
N LEU A 415 17.18 -38.64 1.10
CA LEU A 415 18.03 -37.59 1.64
C LEU A 415 17.17 -36.58 2.39
N LEU A 416 17.38 -36.45 3.71
CA LEU A 416 16.76 -35.43 4.53
C LEU A 416 17.75 -34.27 4.67
N ILE A 417 17.43 -33.14 4.04
CA ILE A 417 18.28 -31.95 3.96
C ILE A 417 17.63 -30.81 4.73
N GLY A 418 18.33 -30.35 5.76
CA GLY A 418 17.87 -29.33 6.68
C GLY A 418 18.18 -29.71 8.13
N ASP A 419 17.79 -28.82 9.04
CA ASP A 419 18.02 -29.01 10.46
C ASP A 419 16.76 -28.63 11.26
N GLY A 420 16.71 -29.06 12.51
CA GLY A 420 15.60 -28.77 13.40
C GLY A 420 15.52 -29.70 14.60
N PRO A 421 14.65 -29.36 15.56
CA PRO A 421 14.54 -30.07 16.84
C PRO A 421 14.19 -31.55 16.70
N ASP A 422 13.54 -31.96 15.60
CA ASP A 422 13.07 -33.34 15.42
C ASP A 422 14.11 -34.24 14.74
N LYS A 423 15.28 -33.69 14.39
CA LYS A 423 16.34 -34.41 13.67
C LYS A 423 16.89 -35.60 14.46
N GLU A 424 17.29 -35.39 15.71
CA GLU A 424 17.93 -36.42 16.52
C GLU A 424 17.01 -37.63 16.73
N GLU A 425 15.72 -37.39 16.95
CA GLU A 425 14.74 -38.45 17.13
C GLU A 425 14.47 -39.21 15.83
N ALA A 426 14.44 -38.51 14.70
CA ALA A 426 14.33 -39.12 13.39
C ALA A 426 15.55 -40.00 13.05
N GLU A 427 16.77 -39.54 13.39
CA GLU A 427 18.00 -40.32 13.20
C GLU A 427 17.99 -41.61 14.02
N LYS A 428 17.57 -41.55 15.30
CA LYS A 428 17.40 -42.75 16.14
C LYS A 428 16.38 -43.72 15.54
N THR A 429 15.26 -43.21 15.04
CA THR A 429 14.23 -44.03 14.40
C THR A 429 14.77 -44.76 13.18
N VAL A 430 15.56 -44.07 12.34
CA VAL A 430 16.19 -44.67 11.15
C VAL A 430 17.20 -45.76 11.53
N GLN A 431 17.98 -45.55 12.59
CA GLN A 431 18.90 -46.57 13.11
C GLN A 431 18.15 -47.81 13.59
N GLN A 432 17.05 -47.64 14.35
CA GLN A 432 16.21 -48.74 14.82
C GLN A 432 15.54 -49.51 13.67
N MET A 433 15.22 -48.82 12.57
CA MET A 433 14.69 -49.46 11.35
C MET A 433 15.75 -50.22 10.55
N GLY A 434 17.04 -50.07 10.85
CA GLY A 434 18.13 -50.66 10.08
C GLY A 434 18.29 -50.04 8.68
N LEU A 435 17.87 -48.79 8.48
CA LEU A 435 17.84 -48.12 7.17
C LEU A 435 18.86 -46.98 7.02
N ALA A 436 19.81 -46.85 7.95
CA ALA A 436 20.79 -45.75 7.97
C ALA A 436 21.65 -45.63 6.69
N GLU A 437 21.87 -46.73 5.95
CA GLU A 437 22.60 -46.66 4.68
C GLU A 437 21.78 -46.03 3.55
N LYS A 438 20.45 -46.15 3.62
CA LYS A 438 19.49 -45.73 2.59
C LYS A 438 18.80 -44.40 2.91
N ILE A 439 18.66 -44.05 4.20
CA ILE A 439 18.07 -42.80 4.66
C ILE A 439 19.16 -41.97 5.33
N ARG A 440 19.55 -40.86 4.72
CA ARG A 440 20.69 -40.05 5.13
C ARG A 440 20.28 -38.63 5.51
N PHE A 441 20.79 -38.15 6.63
CA PHE A 441 20.58 -36.79 7.11
C PHE A 441 21.81 -35.96 6.75
N LEU A 442 21.60 -34.88 5.98
CA LEU A 442 22.70 -34.04 5.49
C LEU A 442 22.86 -32.73 6.26
N GLY A 443 22.00 -32.49 7.26
CA GLY A 443 21.96 -31.23 7.99
C GLY A 443 21.61 -30.03 7.09
N PHE A 444 21.82 -28.82 7.61
CA PHE A 444 21.62 -27.60 6.85
C PHE A 444 22.68 -27.44 5.75
N ARG A 445 22.24 -27.26 4.50
CA ARG A 445 23.09 -27.01 3.33
C ARG A 445 22.75 -25.69 2.66
N LYS A 446 23.76 -25.02 2.10
CA LYS A 446 23.63 -23.68 1.45
C LYS A 446 23.53 -23.75 -0.08
N ASP A 447 23.81 -24.90 -0.66
CA ASP A 447 23.93 -25.15 -2.09
C ASP A 447 22.68 -25.80 -2.67
N ALA A 448 21.52 -25.12 -2.54
CA ALA A 448 20.23 -25.66 -2.93
C ALA A 448 20.17 -26.12 -4.40
N LEU A 449 20.82 -25.40 -5.32
CA LEU A 449 20.89 -25.79 -6.74
C LEU A 449 21.56 -27.16 -6.93
N ASN A 450 22.70 -27.42 -6.27
CA ASN A 450 23.37 -28.72 -6.27
C ASN A 450 22.46 -29.82 -5.73
N ILE A 451 21.69 -29.52 -4.68
CA ILE A 451 20.74 -30.47 -4.10
C ILE A 451 19.65 -30.85 -5.09
N TYR A 452 18.87 -29.88 -5.57
CA TYR A 452 17.72 -30.17 -6.44
C TYR A 452 18.15 -30.76 -7.79
N ALA A 453 19.31 -30.36 -8.34
CA ALA A 453 19.84 -30.96 -9.58
C ALA A 453 20.14 -32.47 -9.44
N ALA A 454 20.45 -32.94 -8.22
CA ALA A 454 20.73 -34.34 -7.93
C ALA A 454 19.47 -35.21 -7.77
N LEU A 455 18.34 -34.62 -7.39
CA LEU A 455 17.13 -35.34 -7.01
C LEU A 455 16.45 -35.96 -8.23
N ASP A 456 15.91 -37.17 -8.03
CA ASP A 456 14.96 -37.78 -8.97
C ASP A 456 13.51 -37.40 -8.60
N VAL A 457 13.22 -37.28 -7.30
CA VAL A 457 11.91 -36.89 -6.77
C VAL A 457 12.12 -35.98 -5.56
N PHE A 458 11.32 -34.92 -5.45
CA PHE A 458 11.16 -34.15 -4.23
C PHE A 458 9.91 -34.63 -3.49
N ALA A 459 10.03 -34.96 -2.21
CA ALA A 459 8.93 -35.44 -1.40
C ALA A 459 8.75 -34.64 -0.10
N SER A 460 7.51 -34.46 0.34
CA SER A 460 7.21 -33.94 1.67
C SER A 460 5.86 -34.40 2.20
N THR A 461 5.82 -34.78 3.48
CA THR A 461 4.61 -35.27 4.17
C THR A 461 4.01 -34.22 5.11
N SER A 462 4.20 -32.93 4.82
CA SER A 462 3.85 -31.86 5.77
C SER A 462 2.38 -31.87 6.17
N LEU A 463 2.08 -31.54 7.42
CA LEU A 463 0.73 -31.42 7.98
C LEU A 463 0.07 -30.08 7.62
N THR A 464 0.87 -29.05 7.41
CA THR A 464 0.41 -27.70 7.10
C THR A 464 1.47 -26.96 6.29
N GLU A 465 1.01 -26.21 5.29
CA GLU A 465 1.84 -25.39 4.43
C GLU A 465 1.08 -24.11 4.04
N GLY A 466 1.82 -23.04 3.78
CA GLY A 466 1.29 -21.91 3.02
C GLY A 466 1.42 -22.21 1.54
N THR A 467 2.48 -21.66 0.94
CA THR A 467 2.90 -21.93 -0.43
C THR A 467 4.40 -22.25 -0.37
N PRO A 468 4.78 -23.53 -0.19
CA PRO A 468 6.15 -23.88 0.18
C PRO A 468 7.13 -23.53 -0.93
N ASN A 469 8.13 -22.71 -0.60
CA ASN A 469 9.17 -22.35 -1.57
C ASN A 469 9.94 -23.59 -2.07
N THR A 470 10.08 -24.65 -1.26
CA THR A 470 10.75 -25.89 -1.67
C THR A 470 10.05 -26.61 -2.82
N VAL A 471 8.71 -26.47 -2.93
CA VAL A 471 7.96 -26.97 -4.09
C VAL A 471 8.27 -26.12 -5.33
N LEU A 472 8.31 -24.78 -5.21
CA LEU A 472 8.71 -23.90 -6.31
C LEU A 472 10.14 -24.19 -6.79
N GLU A 473 11.06 -24.43 -5.85
CA GLU A 473 12.46 -24.77 -6.09
C GLU A 473 12.57 -26.11 -6.85
N ALA A 474 11.83 -27.14 -6.43
CA ALA A 474 11.78 -28.42 -7.11
C ALA A 474 11.22 -28.30 -8.54
N LEU A 475 10.09 -27.60 -8.70
CA LEU A 475 9.46 -27.40 -10.01
C LEU A 475 10.36 -26.60 -10.98
N ALA A 476 11.01 -25.55 -10.51
CA ALA A 476 11.96 -24.77 -11.32
C ALA A 476 13.18 -25.59 -11.77
N MET A 477 13.58 -26.57 -10.95
CA MET A 477 14.66 -27.52 -11.27
C MET A 477 14.18 -28.75 -12.02
N GLU A 478 12.93 -28.75 -12.50
CA GLU A 478 12.31 -29.84 -13.26
C GLU A 478 12.34 -31.18 -12.48
N VAL A 479 12.18 -31.11 -11.15
CA VAL A 479 12.12 -32.27 -10.25
C VAL A 479 10.64 -32.60 -9.97
N PRO A 480 10.17 -33.82 -10.28
CA PRO A 480 8.83 -34.27 -9.89
C PRO A 480 8.58 -34.12 -8.39
N VAL A 481 7.37 -33.68 -8.02
CA VAL A 481 6.99 -33.38 -6.65
C VAL A 481 5.92 -34.36 -6.16
N ILE A 482 6.16 -34.97 -5.00
CA ILE A 482 5.16 -35.71 -4.22
C ILE A 482 4.94 -34.95 -2.91
N HIS A 483 3.71 -34.53 -2.66
CA HIS A 483 3.40 -33.77 -1.45
C HIS A 483 2.01 -34.11 -0.93
N THR A 484 1.82 -34.07 0.39
CA THR A 484 0.49 -34.09 1.00
C THR A 484 -0.36 -32.91 0.51
N ALA A 485 -1.65 -33.15 0.25
CA ALA A 485 -2.58 -32.13 -0.23
C ALA A 485 -3.02 -31.17 0.90
N VAL A 486 -2.09 -30.35 1.39
CA VAL A 486 -2.30 -29.40 2.50
C VAL A 486 -2.03 -27.96 2.06
N GLY A 487 -2.76 -27.01 2.64
CA GLY A 487 -2.52 -25.60 2.41
C GLY A 487 -2.67 -25.19 0.94
N GLY A 488 -1.72 -24.40 0.44
CA GLY A 488 -1.66 -23.98 -0.96
C GLY A 488 -1.01 -24.98 -1.91
N VAL A 489 -0.58 -26.16 -1.45
CA VAL A 489 0.09 -27.16 -2.31
C VAL A 489 -0.80 -27.64 -3.46
N PRO A 490 -2.10 -27.94 -3.27
CA PRO A 490 -2.99 -28.32 -4.38
C PRO A 490 -3.20 -27.21 -5.43
N GLU A 491 -2.84 -25.96 -5.10
CA GLU A 491 -2.87 -24.84 -6.03
C GLU A 491 -1.58 -24.77 -6.89
N MET A 492 -0.53 -25.48 -6.50
CA MET A 492 0.81 -25.45 -7.14
C MET A 492 1.08 -26.64 -8.04
N ILE A 493 0.55 -27.82 -7.71
CA ILE A 493 0.80 -29.08 -8.43
C ILE A 493 -0.52 -29.76 -8.80
N GLN A 494 -0.55 -30.40 -9.96
CA GLN A 494 -1.69 -31.21 -10.42
C GLN A 494 -1.44 -32.67 -10.04
N ASP A 495 -2.48 -33.35 -9.57
CA ASP A 495 -2.45 -34.79 -9.34
C ASP A 495 -2.30 -35.52 -10.70
N GLY A 496 -1.41 -36.51 -10.76
CA GLY A 496 -0.87 -37.06 -12.00
C GLY A 496 -1.00 -38.56 -12.17
#